data_AF-A0A645GMK9-F1
#
_entry.id   AF-A0A645GMK9-F1
#
_cell.length_a   1.000
_cell.length_b   1.000
_cell.length_c   1.000
_cell.angle_alpha   90.00
_cell.angle_beta   90.00
_cell.angle_gamma   90.00
#
_symmetry.space_group_name_H-M   'P 1'
#
loop_
_entity.id
_entity.type
_entity.pdbx_description
1 polymer ?
#
loop_
_entity_poly.entity_id
_entity_poly.type
_entity_poly.pdbx_seq_one_letter_code
_entity_poly.pdbx_strand_id
1 'polypeptide(L)'
;MKHALFKKYEAYVTDGNPYAKMLKMVFAMNDDQYQSQVAFIESNEDFNKPCKVSEAFDNYDVKHFYVLLYWGLLIRGLEYELTHVTKTEKKSLESLLAEFETAMKKDAEIAESILKYEFVPIQRLVRAQLESGLLVADYIAHDPRYQLDLHKQSQ
;
A
#
# COMPACT_ATOMS: atom_id res chain seq x y z
N MET A 1 16.94 -3.67 -6.20
CA MET A 1 17.42 -2.61 -5.27
C MET A 1 16.83 -2.77 -3.87
N LYS A 2 15.50 -2.81 -3.71
CA LYS A 2 14.82 -2.90 -2.39
C LYS A 2 15.12 -4.16 -1.58
N HIS A 3 15.17 -5.31 -2.24
CA HIS A 3 15.54 -6.59 -1.61
C HIS A 3 16.97 -6.57 -1.02
N ALA A 4 17.93 -5.91 -1.69
CA ALA A 4 19.30 -5.79 -1.19
C ALA A 4 19.40 -4.88 0.05
N LEU A 5 18.59 -3.82 0.10
CA LEU A 5 18.54 -2.91 1.24
C LEU A 5 17.82 -3.55 2.43
N PHE A 6 16.74 -4.30 2.19
CA PHE A 6 16.11 -5.11 3.25
C PHE A 6 17.10 -6.10 3.87
N LYS A 7 17.90 -6.83 3.06
CA LYS A 7 18.95 -7.72 3.57
C LYS A 7 19.97 -7.02 4.48
N LYS A 8 20.33 -5.76 4.18
CA LYS A 8 21.21 -4.97 5.06
C LYS A 8 20.53 -4.69 6.40
N TYR A 9 19.24 -4.38 6.40
CA TYR A 9 18.46 -4.13 7.61
C TYR A 9 18.21 -5.40 8.43
N GLU A 10 17.95 -6.53 7.77
CA GLU A 10 17.64 -7.82 8.41
C GLU A 10 18.71 -8.27 9.41
N ALA A 11 19.99 -7.94 9.15
CA ALA A 11 21.11 -8.23 10.05
C ALA A 11 20.99 -7.56 11.44
N TYR A 12 20.16 -6.54 11.57
CA TYR A 12 19.98 -5.76 12.81
C TYR A 12 18.59 -5.96 13.43
N VAL A 13 17.73 -6.79 12.84
CA VAL A 13 16.35 -6.97 13.30
C VAL A 13 16.31 -7.75 14.61
N THR A 14 15.73 -7.15 15.64
CA THR A 14 15.45 -7.81 16.92
C THR A 14 14.04 -8.39 16.95
N ASP A 15 13.83 -9.44 17.76
CA ASP A 15 12.53 -10.14 17.86
C ASP A 15 11.39 -9.24 18.34
N GLY A 16 11.71 -8.13 19.03
CA GLY A 16 10.73 -7.16 19.53
C GLY A 16 10.21 -6.19 18.47
N ASN A 17 10.78 -6.16 17.27
CA ASN A 17 10.45 -5.15 16.27
C ASN A 17 9.07 -5.40 15.62
N PRO A 18 8.07 -4.53 15.87
CA PRO A 18 6.72 -4.75 15.37
C PRO A 18 6.61 -4.60 13.85
N TYR A 19 7.55 -3.89 13.22
CA TYR A 19 7.56 -3.65 11.77
C TYR A 19 8.21 -4.79 10.99
N ALA A 20 9.15 -5.51 11.62
CA ALA A 20 9.93 -6.55 10.98
C ALA A 20 9.08 -7.71 10.45
N LYS A 21 8.01 -8.10 11.16
CA LYS A 21 7.13 -9.20 10.72
C LYS A 21 6.45 -8.90 9.39
N MET A 22 5.92 -7.68 9.24
CA MET A 22 5.28 -7.25 7.99
C MET A 22 6.29 -7.16 6.85
N LEU A 23 7.48 -6.61 7.12
CA LEU A 23 8.56 -6.53 6.13
C LEU A 23 8.99 -7.92 5.65
N LYS A 24 9.24 -8.85 6.57
CA LYS A 24 9.57 -10.26 6.23
C LYS A 24 8.51 -10.89 5.34
N MET A 25 7.22 -10.70 5.66
CA MET A 25 6.12 -11.23 4.85
C MET A 25 6.09 -10.64 3.43
N VAL A 26 6.24 -9.31 3.31
CA VAL A 26 6.24 -8.61 2.01
C VAL A 26 7.40 -9.07 1.11
N PHE A 27 8.59 -9.27 1.67
CA PHE A 27 9.75 -9.71 0.90
C PHE A 27 9.71 -11.21 0.58
N ALA A 28 9.23 -12.05 1.49
CA ALA A 28 9.07 -13.49 1.24
C ALA A 28 8.06 -13.78 0.13
N MET A 29 6.95 -13.03 0.07
CA MET A 29 5.96 -13.17 -1.00
C MET A 29 6.46 -12.70 -2.37
N ASN A 30 7.45 -11.80 -2.42
CA ASN A 30 7.85 -11.17 -3.69
C ASN A 30 8.68 -12.11 -4.59
N ASP A 31 9.58 -12.92 -4.02
CA ASP A 31 10.59 -13.63 -4.83
C ASP A 31 9.98 -14.80 -5.64
N ASP A 32 9.17 -15.65 -5.02
CA ASP A 32 8.55 -16.81 -5.70
C ASP A 32 7.41 -16.39 -6.63
N GLN A 33 6.70 -15.31 -6.26
CA GLN A 33 5.52 -14.85 -6.95
C GLN A 33 5.86 -14.01 -8.18
N TYR A 34 7.01 -13.33 -8.20
CA TYR A 34 7.40 -12.47 -9.33
C TYR A 34 7.72 -13.29 -10.59
N GLN A 35 8.57 -14.32 -10.49
CA GLN A 35 8.94 -15.12 -11.65
C GLN A 35 7.75 -15.89 -12.22
N SER A 36 6.88 -16.38 -11.33
CA SER A 36 5.63 -17.05 -11.72
C SER A 36 4.68 -16.10 -12.46
N GLN A 37 4.56 -14.85 -12.01
CA GLN A 37 3.74 -13.83 -12.68
C GLN A 37 4.32 -13.44 -14.04
N VAL A 38 5.64 -13.28 -14.16
CA VAL A 38 6.29 -12.99 -15.45
C VAL A 38 6.04 -14.11 -16.44
N ALA A 39 6.29 -15.37 -16.06
CA ALA A 39 6.04 -16.52 -16.92
C ALA A 39 4.57 -16.61 -17.35
N PHE A 40 3.63 -16.34 -16.44
CA PHE A 40 2.20 -16.30 -16.76
C PHE A 40 1.87 -15.22 -17.80
N ILE A 41 2.37 -14.00 -17.61
CA ILE A 41 2.16 -12.88 -18.54
C ILE A 41 2.76 -13.19 -19.92
N GLU A 42 3.98 -13.71 -19.98
CA GLU A 42 4.65 -14.06 -21.24
C GLU A 42 3.95 -15.20 -21.99
N SER A 43 3.32 -16.13 -21.27
CA SER A 43 2.61 -17.27 -21.87
C SER A 43 1.20 -16.93 -22.37
N ASN A 44 0.67 -15.74 -22.07
CA ASN A 44 -0.72 -15.38 -22.36
C ASN A 44 -0.81 -14.14 -23.26
N GLU A 45 -1.24 -14.36 -24.51
CA GLU A 45 -1.37 -13.31 -25.53
C GLU A 45 -2.35 -12.19 -25.17
N ASP A 46 -3.28 -12.40 -24.23
CA ASP A 46 -4.20 -11.35 -23.80
C ASP A 46 -3.48 -10.14 -23.20
N PHE A 47 -2.31 -10.34 -22.58
CA PHE A 47 -1.48 -9.26 -22.04
C PHE A 47 -0.75 -8.42 -23.11
N ASN A 48 -0.75 -8.87 -24.37
CA ASN A 48 -0.21 -8.09 -25.50
C ASN A 48 -1.22 -7.06 -26.03
N LYS A 49 -2.48 -7.13 -25.58
CA LYS A 49 -3.52 -6.18 -25.98
C LYS A 49 -3.36 -4.86 -25.19
N PRO A 50 -3.81 -3.72 -25.76
CA PRO A 50 -3.87 -2.47 -25.00
C PRO A 50 -4.70 -2.65 -23.72
N CYS A 51 -4.12 -2.29 -22.57
CA CYS A 51 -4.80 -2.35 -21.28
C CYS A 51 -5.86 -1.25 -21.11
N LYS A 52 -6.81 -1.47 -20.22
CA LYS A 52 -7.78 -0.45 -19.79
C LYS A 52 -7.10 0.59 -18.93
N VAL A 53 -7.70 1.78 -18.85
CA VAL A 53 -7.24 2.86 -17.96
C VAL A 53 -7.13 2.39 -16.50
N SER A 54 -8.09 1.60 -16.01
CA SER A 54 -8.04 1.05 -14.66
C SER A 54 -6.88 0.07 -14.46
N GLU A 55 -6.60 -0.77 -15.45
CA GLU A 55 -5.51 -1.74 -15.40
C GLU A 55 -4.15 -1.05 -15.44
N ALA A 56 -4.02 0.03 -16.23
CA ALA A 56 -2.84 0.89 -16.22
C ALA A 56 -2.66 1.57 -14.86
N PHE A 57 -3.72 2.13 -14.29
CA PHE A 57 -3.66 2.78 -12.98
C PHE A 57 -3.18 1.82 -11.89
N ASP A 58 -3.77 0.63 -11.79
CA ASP A 58 -3.42 -0.35 -10.76
C ASP A 58 -1.99 -0.89 -10.91
N ASN A 59 -1.57 -1.20 -12.14
CA ASN A 59 -0.29 -1.89 -12.39
C ASN A 59 0.89 -0.96 -12.72
N TYR A 60 0.62 0.28 -13.13
CA TYR A 60 1.66 1.23 -13.51
C TYR A 60 1.75 2.41 -12.55
N ASP A 61 0.64 3.11 -12.29
CA ASP A 61 0.68 4.35 -11.52
C ASP A 61 0.77 4.08 -10.01
N VAL A 62 -0.19 3.33 -9.47
CA VAL A 62 -0.37 3.15 -8.02
C VAL A 62 0.76 2.36 -7.36
N LYS A 63 1.48 1.51 -8.12
CA LYS A 63 2.62 0.76 -7.57
C LYS A 63 3.69 1.67 -6.95
N HIS A 64 3.86 2.88 -7.49
CA HIS A 64 4.83 3.85 -6.99
C HIS A 64 4.45 4.36 -5.61
N PHE A 65 3.15 4.53 -5.35
CA PHE A 65 2.62 4.85 -4.02
C PHE A 65 2.84 3.71 -3.01
N TYR A 66 2.47 2.46 -3.37
CA TYR A 66 2.62 1.31 -2.46
C TYR A 66 4.08 1.07 -2.06
N VAL A 67 5.02 1.34 -2.98
CA VAL A 67 6.45 1.32 -2.69
C VAL A 67 6.82 2.23 -1.52
N LEU A 68 6.22 3.43 -1.42
CA LEU A 68 6.52 4.38 -0.35
C LEU A 68 6.03 3.88 1.01
N LEU A 69 4.94 3.09 1.04
CA LEU A 69 4.49 2.45 2.27
C LEU A 69 5.50 1.43 2.79
N TYR A 70 6.10 0.64 1.90
CA TYR A 70 7.18 -0.29 2.28
C TYR A 70 8.44 0.43 2.75
N TRP A 71 8.79 1.56 2.12
CA TRP A 71 9.86 2.42 2.63
C TRP A 71 9.57 2.95 4.03
N GLY A 72 8.34 3.41 4.28
CA GLY A 72 7.91 3.86 5.61
C GLY A 72 8.05 2.75 6.65
N LEU A 73 7.65 1.51 6.32
CA LEU A 73 7.84 0.37 7.21
C LEU A 73 9.32 0.07 7.48
N LEU A 74 10.18 0.12 6.45
CA LEU A 74 11.63 -0.09 6.60
C LEU A 74 12.27 0.96 7.53
N ILE A 75 11.96 2.23 7.29
CA ILE A 75 12.47 3.35 8.08
C ILE A 75 12.01 3.22 9.54
N ARG A 76 10.71 2.97 9.77
CA ARG A 76 10.17 2.78 11.13
C ARG A 76 10.77 1.57 11.84
N GLY A 77 10.99 0.48 11.09
CA GLY A 77 11.69 -0.70 11.58
C GLY A 77 13.11 -0.36 12.03
N LEU A 78 13.82 0.46 11.26
CA LEU A 78 15.19 0.85 11.56
C LEU A 78 15.28 1.87 12.71
N GLU A 79 14.38 2.85 12.76
CA GLU A 79 14.21 3.76 13.90
C GLU A 79 13.97 3.00 15.21
N TYR A 80 13.16 1.93 15.15
CA TYR A 80 12.96 1.05 16.30
C TYR A 80 14.29 0.42 16.75
N GLU A 81 15.07 -0.17 15.85
CA GLU A 81 16.36 -0.78 16.22
C GLU A 81 17.32 0.26 16.79
N LEU A 82 17.38 1.47 16.22
CA LEU A 82 18.22 2.57 16.72
C LEU A 82 17.97 2.92 18.19
N THR A 83 16.75 2.71 18.68
CA THR A 83 16.40 2.94 20.09
C THR A 83 16.76 1.77 21.01
N HIS A 84 17.12 0.60 20.46
CA HIS A 84 17.36 -0.64 21.20
C HIS A 84 18.77 -1.24 21.01
N VAL A 85 19.62 -0.66 20.14
CA VAL A 85 20.98 -1.16 19.85
C VAL A 85 22.07 -0.63 20.78
N THR A 86 23.22 -1.29 20.75
CA THR A 86 24.43 -0.82 21.44
C THR A 86 25.07 0.39 20.73
N LYS A 87 25.91 1.15 21.46
CA LYS A 87 26.65 2.30 20.88
C LYS A 87 27.49 1.94 19.64
N THR A 88 27.96 0.69 19.54
CA THR A 88 28.83 0.22 18.45
C THR A 88 28.06 0.06 17.14
N GLU A 89 26.79 -0.35 17.20
CA GLU A 89 25.94 -0.58 16.02
C GLU A 89 25.19 0.68 15.57
N LYS A 90 25.00 1.62 16.50
CA LYS A 90 24.25 2.87 16.28
C LYS A 90 24.73 3.65 15.05
N LYS A 91 26.04 3.82 14.88
CA LYS A 91 26.61 4.58 13.74
C LYS A 91 26.31 3.91 12.39
N SER A 92 26.37 2.59 12.33
CA SER A 92 26.05 1.82 11.12
C SER A 92 24.57 1.94 10.76
N LEU A 93 23.70 1.85 11.77
CA LEU A 93 22.26 2.03 11.59
C LEU A 93 21.89 3.46 11.20
N GLU A 94 22.49 4.48 11.80
CA GLU A 94 22.28 5.89 11.39
C GLU A 94 22.67 6.12 9.91
N SER A 95 23.78 5.52 9.47
CA SER A 95 24.17 5.57 8.05
C SER A 95 23.16 4.86 7.15
N LEU A 96 22.63 3.72 7.59
CA LEU A 96 21.64 2.95 6.83
C LEU A 96 20.29 3.69 6.77
N LEU A 97 19.89 4.38 7.85
CA LEU A 97 18.72 5.24 7.89
C LEU A 97 18.79 6.33 6.82
N ALA A 98 19.92 7.05 6.76
CA ALA A 98 20.12 8.11 5.78
C ALA A 98 20.11 7.58 4.33
N GLU A 99 20.67 6.38 4.10
CA GLU A 99 20.59 5.70 2.80
C GLU A 99 19.11 5.41 2.43
N PHE A 100 18.31 4.94 3.37
CA PHE A 100 16.89 4.61 3.16
C PHE A 100 16.04 5.86 2.93
N GLU A 101 16.24 6.92 3.71
CA GLU A 101 15.54 8.20 3.53
C GLU A 101 15.85 8.81 2.16
N THR A 102 17.11 8.75 1.73
CA THR A 102 17.52 9.24 0.40
C THR A 102 16.86 8.42 -0.70
N ALA A 103 16.84 7.09 -0.57
CA ALA A 103 16.20 6.21 -1.54
C ALA A 103 14.67 6.39 -1.58
N MET A 104 14.02 6.54 -0.42
CA MET A 104 12.59 6.82 -0.32
C MET A 104 12.25 8.16 -0.96
N LYS A 105 13.04 9.21 -0.70
CA LYS A 105 12.81 10.53 -1.29
C LYS A 105 12.87 10.50 -2.81
N LYS A 106 13.84 9.78 -3.37
CA LYS A 106 13.94 9.57 -4.82
C LYS A 106 12.71 8.84 -5.38
N ASP A 107 12.27 7.76 -4.73
CA ASP A 107 11.07 7.03 -5.15
C ASP A 107 9.80 7.90 -4.99
N ALA A 108 9.77 8.80 -3.99
CA ALA A 108 8.67 9.73 -3.78
C ALA A 108 8.59 10.78 -4.89
N GLU A 109 9.71 11.38 -5.29
CA GLU A 109 9.77 12.30 -6.42
C GLU A 109 9.27 11.65 -7.72
N ILE A 110 9.59 10.37 -7.94
CA ILE A 110 9.06 9.59 -9.06
C ILE A 110 7.54 9.44 -8.94
N ALA A 111 7.04 9.04 -7.75
CA ALA A 111 5.61 8.88 -7.52
C ALA A 111 4.83 10.18 -7.76
N GLU A 112 5.33 11.31 -7.25
CA GLU A 112 4.73 12.64 -7.46
C GLU A 112 4.71 13.05 -8.94
N SER A 113 5.72 12.67 -9.72
CA SER A 113 5.78 13.00 -11.15
C SER A 113 4.80 12.19 -12.01
N ILE A 114 4.46 10.97 -11.56
CA ILE A 114 3.59 10.03 -12.29
C ILE A 114 2.14 10.21 -11.85
N LEU A 115 1.91 10.29 -10.54
CA LEU A 115 0.58 10.36 -9.95
C LEU A 115 0.02 11.77 -10.16
N LYS A 116 -0.92 11.88 -11.09
CA LYS A 116 -1.73 13.09 -11.27
C LYS A 116 -2.90 13.05 -10.28
N TYR A 117 -2.62 13.36 -9.02
CA TYR A 117 -3.63 13.41 -7.97
C TYR A 117 -3.87 14.84 -7.48
N GLU A 118 -5.10 15.09 -7.01
CA GLU A 118 -5.45 16.28 -6.26
C GLU A 118 -5.75 15.85 -4.83
N PHE A 119 -5.30 16.63 -3.85
CA PHE A 119 -5.70 16.41 -2.47
C PHE A 119 -7.21 16.63 -2.34
N VAL A 120 -7.97 15.54 -2.22
CA VAL A 120 -9.38 15.60 -1.86
C VAL A 120 -9.45 15.72 -0.35
N PRO A 121 -9.92 16.84 0.23
CA PRO A 121 -10.09 16.94 1.66
C PRO A 121 -11.02 15.81 2.14
N ILE A 122 -10.67 15.13 3.23
CA ILE A 122 -11.46 14.01 3.77
C ILE A 122 -12.94 14.39 3.92
N GLN A 123 -13.22 15.63 4.31
CA GLN A 123 -14.59 16.15 4.43
C GLN A 123 -15.35 16.14 3.09
N ARG A 124 -14.68 16.39 1.96
CA ARG A 124 -15.29 16.35 0.61
C ARG A 124 -15.65 14.91 0.24
N LEU A 125 -14.75 13.96 0.51
CA LEU A 125 -15.02 12.54 0.29
C LEU A 125 -16.18 12.03 1.14
N VAL A 126 -16.17 12.33 2.45
CA VAL A 126 -17.24 11.94 3.38
C VAL A 126 -18.59 12.51 2.96
N ARG A 127 -18.63 13.78 2.52
CA ARG A 127 -19.88 14.40 2.04
C ARG A 127 -20.42 13.69 0.79
N ALA A 128 -19.56 13.40 -0.20
CA ALA A 128 -19.98 12.70 -1.42
C ALA A 128 -20.47 11.27 -1.13
N GLN A 129 -19.81 10.55 -0.22
CA GLN A 129 -20.22 9.23 0.23
C GLN A 129 -21.55 9.27 1.00
N LEU A 130 -21.74 10.25 1.88
CA LEU A 130 -22.98 10.44 2.63
C LEU A 130 -24.15 10.78 1.71
N GLU A 131 -23.95 11.69 0.76
CA GLU A 131 -24.96 12.06 -0.25
C GLU A 131 -25.38 10.85 -1.07
N SER A 132 -24.41 10.07 -1.58
CA SER A 132 -24.68 8.84 -2.32
C SER A 132 -25.47 7.83 -1.48
N GLY A 133 -25.10 7.67 -0.20
CA GLY A 133 -25.80 6.79 0.74
C GLY A 133 -27.23 7.25 1.03
N LEU A 134 -27.45 8.56 1.20
CA LEU A 134 -28.77 9.14 1.44
C LEU A 134 -29.68 9.02 0.22
N LEU A 135 -29.17 9.24 -0.99
CA LEU A 135 -29.92 9.05 -2.23
C LEU A 135 -30.39 7.60 -2.39
N VAL A 136 -29.53 6.63 -2.08
CA VAL A 136 -29.88 5.20 -2.11
C VAL A 136 -30.89 4.87 -1.02
N ALA A 137 -30.72 5.39 0.20
CA ALA A 137 -31.65 5.19 1.30
C ALA A 137 -33.05 5.76 0.97
N ASP A 138 -33.11 6.96 0.40
CA ASP A 138 -34.35 7.60 -0.04
C ASP A 138 -35.04 6.82 -1.15
N TYR A 139 -34.27 6.35 -2.14
CA TYR A 139 -34.77 5.47 -3.20
C TYR A 139 -35.37 4.18 -2.63
N ILE A 140 -34.67 3.51 -1.71
CA ILE A 140 -35.17 2.27 -1.09
C ILE A 140 -36.43 2.52 -0.27
N ALA A 141 -36.51 3.64 0.45
CA ALA A 141 -37.67 3.98 1.27
C ALA A 141 -38.94 4.24 0.44
N HIS A 142 -38.78 4.79 -0.77
CA HIS A 142 -39.89 5.19 -1.63
C HIS A 142 -40.15 4.23 -2.81
N ASP A 143 -39.28 3.25 -3.05
CA ASP A 143 -39.51 2.22 -4.07
C ASP A 143 -40.48 1.14 -3.54
N PRO A 144 -41.67 0.98 -4.16
CA PRO A 144 -42.70 0.03 -3.71
C PRO A 144 -42.23 -1.43 -3.68
N ARG A 145 -41.17 -1.77 -4.41
CA ARG A 145 -40.61 -3.13 -4.44
C ARG A 145 -39.84 -3.49 -3.18
N TYR A 146 -39.41 -2.49 -2.39
CA TYR A 146 -38.59 -2.66 -1.19
C TYR A 146 -39.31 -2.26 0.10
N GLN A 147 -40.59 -1.84 0.02
CA GLN A 147 -41.47 -1.71 1.17
C GLN A 147 -41.84 -3.10 1.71
N LEU A 148 -40.92 -3.71 2.46
CA LEU A 148 -41.17 -4.91 3.23
C LEU A 148 -42.19 -4.60 4.32
N ASP A 149 -43.23 -5.46 4.41
CA ASP A 149 -44.32 -5.49 5.39
C ASP A 149 -43.86 -5.19 6.84
N LEU A 150 -43.73 -3.92 7.21
CA LEU A 150 -43.49 -3.49 8.60
C LEU A 150 -44.72 -3.74 9.51
N HIS A 151 -45.82 -4.29 8.98
CA HIS A 151 -47.08 -4.53 9.69
C HIS A 151 -47.31 -5.97 10.17
N LYS A 152 -46.35 -6.90 10.02
CA LYS A 152 -46.50 -8.31 10.46
C LYS A 152 -45.85 -8.67 11.80
N GLN A 153 -45.54 -7.70 12.67
CA GLN A 153 -44.97 -7.97 14.01
C GLN A 153 -45.80 -7.46 15.21
N SER A 154 -47.09 -7.20 15.02
CA SER A 154 -48.00 -6.89 16.14
C SER A 154 -49.37 -7.56 15.99
N GLN A 155 -49.41 -8.88 16.17
CA GLN A 155 -50.58 -9.62 16.66
C GLN A 155 -50.11 -10.75 17.57
#